data_AF-A0A7C3DRI9-F1
#
_entry.id   AF-A0A7C3DRI9-F1
#
_cell.length_a   1.000
_cell.length_b   1.000
_cell.length_c   1.000
_cell.angle_alpha   90.00
_cell.angle_beta   90.00
_cell.angle_gamma   90.00
#
_symmetry.space_group_name_H-M   'P 1'
#
loop_
_entity.id
_entity.type
_entity.pdbx_description
1 polymer ?
#
loop_
_entity_poly.entity_id
_entity_poly.type
_entity_poly.pdbx_seq_one_letter_code
_entity_poly.pdbx_strand_id
1 'polypeptide(L)'
;MNKFNYIRITPAKDEEKYIEKINAVLKYTYTDTRCRSQVLREYFGEKDPRRCGTCDVCMERNELGLSRYEFDLINDKLKTLLSERALPLNQILVQFSEPQEKVTKVIRWLLDHEKLIYNNENCLLWHLKTKK
;
A
#
# COMPACT_ATOMS: atom_id res chain seq x y z
N MET A 1 -22.80 38.33 15.78
CA MET A 1 -21.38 37.92 15.78
C MET A 1 -21.25 36.66 16.63
N ASN A 2 -21.23 35.48 16.01
CA ASN A 2 -21.22 34.21 16.74
C ASN A 2 -19.77 33.76 16.96
N LYS A 3 -19.27 33.87 18.20
CA LYS A 3 -17.96 33.33 18.60
C LYS A 3 -18.12 31.83 18.91
N PHE A 4 -18.00 30.98 17.90
CA PHE A 4 -17.80 29.55 18.12
C PHE A 4 -16.40 29.32 18.65
N ASN A 5 -16.31 29.10 19.96
CA ASN A 5 -15.08 28.73 20.65
C ASN A 5 -14.87 27.22 20.44
N TYR A 6 -13.98 26.84 19.53
CA TYR A 6 -13.61 25.44 19.34
C TYR A 6 -12.73 25.00 20.51
N ILE A 7 -13.32 24.24 21.43
CA ILE A 7 -12.57 23.51 22.45
C ILE A 7 -11.75 22.45 21.71
N ARG A 8 -10.41 22.58 21.69
CA ARG A 8 -9.51 21.47 21.33
C ARG A 8 -9.57 20.45 22.47
N ILE A 9 -10.48 19.50 22.36
CA ILE A 9 -10.49 18.31 23.23
C ILE A 9 -9.37 17.41 22.73
N THR A 10 -8.38 17.15 23.59
CA THR A 10 -7.38 16.11 23.37
C THR A 10 -7.99 14.79 23.85
N PRO A 11 -8.05 13.74 23.03
CA PRO A 11 -8.65 12.47 23.41
C PRO A 11 -7.91 11.88 24.61
N ALA A 12 -8.66 11.29 25.56
CA ALA A 12 -8.06 10.57 26.67
C ALA A 12 -7.34 9.30 26.14
N LYS A 13 -6.31 8.81 26.84
CA LYS A 13 -5.47 7.68 26.42
C LYS A 13 -6.24 6.40 26.02
N ASP A 14 -7.40 6.16 26.62
CA ASP A 14 -8.26 5.02 26.26
C ASP A 14 -9.06 5.30 24.97
N GLU A 15 -9.47 6.54 24.73
CA GLU A 15 -10.13 6.98 23.50
C GLU A 15 -9.18 6.91 22.29
N GLU A 16 -7.89 7.22 22.47
CA GLU A 16 -6.86 7.02 21.45
C GLU A 16 -6.76 5.55 21.02
N LYS A 17 -6.77 4.60 21.97
CA LYS A 17 -6.78 3.15 21.65
C LYS A 17 -8.04 2.73 20.91
N TYR A 18 -9.20 3.29 21.22
CA TYR A 18 -10.45 2.99 20.48
C TYR A 18 -10.38 3.52 19.05
N ILE A 19 -9.84 4.72 18.85
CA ILE A 19 -9.63 5.31 17.52
C ILE A 19 -8.64 4.48 16.70
N GLU A 20 -7.51 4.07 17.28
CA GLU A 20 -6.56 3.15 16.66
C GLU A 20 -7.24 1.85 16.23
N LYS A 21 -8.12 1.32 17.08
CA LYS A 21 -8.81 0.08 16.80
C LYS A 21 -9.78 0.20 15.61
N ILE A 22 -10.58 1.26 15.58
CA ILE A 22 -11.50 1.57 14.48
C ILE A 22 -10.71 1.76 13.19
N ASN A 23 -9.61 2.52 13.22
CA ASN A 23 -8.75 2.75 12.05
C ASN A 23 -8.15 1.45 11.51
N ALA A 24 -7.81 0.50 12.36
CA ALA A 24 -7.28 -0.80 11.93
C ALA A 24 -8.35 -1.69 11.28
N VAL A 25 -9.58 -1.67 11.79
CA VAL A 25 -10.74 -2.33 11.15
C VAL A 25 -11.03 -1.70 9.79
N LEU A 26 -11.03 -0.36 9.69
CA LEU A 26 -11.15 0.33 8.41
C LEU A 26 -9.99 -0.04 7.47
N LYS A 27 -8.76 -0.16 7.98
CA LYS A 27 -7.62 -0.62 7.20
C LYS A 27 -7.82 -2.05 6.68
N TYR A 28 -8.41 -2.94 7.46
CA TYR A 28 -8.77 -4.30 7.02
C TYR A 28 -9.80 -4.29 5.88
N THR A 29 -10.76 -3.36 5.88
CA THR A 29 -11.79 -3.26 4.85
C THR A 29 -11.32 -2.53 3.58
N TYR A 30 -10.36 -1.61 3.69
CA TYR A 30 -9.93 -0.75 2.58
C TYR A 30 -8.55 -1.06 1.98
N THR A 31 -7.85 -2.09 2.45
CA THR A 31 -6.50 -2.42 1.95
C THR A 31 -6.52 -3.63 1.04
N ASP A 32 -6.56 -3.39 -0.27
CA ASP A 32 -6.61 -4.44 -1.28
C ASP A 32 -5.23 -5.05 -1.59
N THR A 33 -4.14 -4.45 -1.12
CA THR A 33 -2.77 -4.91 -1.45
C THR A 33 -1.97 -5.53 -0.31
N ARG A 34 -2.51 -5.53 0.91
CA ARG A 34 -1.87 -6.14 2.10
C ARG A 34 -2.59 -7.41 2.48
N CYS A 35 -1.86 -8.39 3.00
CA CYS A 35 -2.44 -9.62 3.51
C CYS A 35 -3.43 -9.32 4.64
N ARG A 36 -4.67 -9.82 4.51
CA ARG A 36 -5.75 -9.63 5.49
C ARG A 36 -5.36 -10.08 6.90
N SER A 37 -4.74 -11.25 7.02
CA SER A 37 -4.29 -11.79 8.30
C SER A 37 -3.14 -11.00 8.92
N GLN A 38 -2.23 -10.42 8.11
CA GLN A 38 -1.17 -9.55 8.64
C GLN A 38 -1.78 -8.31 9.30
N VAL A 39 -2.74 -7.67 8.63
CA VAL A 39 -3.42 -6.48 9.19
C VAL A 39 -4.10 -6.81 10.52
N LEU A 40 -4.78 -7.95 10.62
CA LEU A 40 -5.44 -8.38 11.85
C LEU A 40 -4.44 -8.70 12.98
N ARG A 41 -3.33 -9.36 12.65
CA ARG A 41 -2.29 -9.70 13.63
C ARG A 41 -1.56 -8.46 14.16
N GLU A 42 -1.25 -7.51 13.28
CA GLU A 42 -0.71 -6.19 13.67
C GLU A 42 -1.66 -5.47 14.63
N TYR A 43 -2.96 -5.52 14.35
CA TYR A 43 -3.99 -4.94 15.21
C TYR A 43 -4.01 -5.54 16.62
N PHE A 44 -3.83 -6.86 16.76
CA PHE A 44 -3.72 -7.52 18.06
C PHE A 44 -2.34 -7.38 18.73
N GLY A 45 -1.46 -6.53 18.17
CA GLY A 45 -0.18 -6.16 18.78
C GLY A 45 0.99 -7.01 18.32
N GLU A 46 0.82 -7.87 17.30
CA GLU A 46 1.94 -8.61 16.75
C GLU A 46 2.84 -7.72 15.90
N LYS A 47 4.15 -7.84 16.09
CA LYS A 47 5.16 -7.09 15.34
C LYS A 47 5.60 -7.86 14.12
N ASP A 48 5.58 -7.21 12.96
CA ASP A 48 5.98 -7.76 11.66
C ASP A 48 5.42 -9.18 11.37
N PRO A 49 4.09 -9.38 11.47
CA PRO A 49 3.52 -10.68 11.19
C PRO A 49 3.78 -11.06 9.74
N ARG A 50 4.11 -12.33 9.48
CA ARG A 50 4.29 -12.83 8.11
C ARG A 50 2.95 -12.92 7.35
N ARG A 51 3.01 -12.79 6.02
CA ARG A 51 1.87 -13.06 5.12
C ARG A 51 1.31 -14.45 5.39
N CYS A 52 -0.02 -14.60 5.38
CA CYS A 52 -0.65 -15.90 5.62
C CYS A 52 -0.53 -16.87 4.43
N GLY A 53 -0.36 -16.35 3.21
CA GLY A 53 -0.26 -17.16 2.00
C GLY A 53 -1.60 -17.67 1.45
N THR A 54 -2.70 -17.54 2.20
CA THR A 54 -4.00 -18.16 1.87
C THR A 54 -5.18 -17.20 1.74
N CYS A 55 -5.04 -15.92 2.11
CA CYS A 55 -6.10 -14.94 1.82
C CYS A 55 -6.12 -14.58 0.33
N ASP A 56 -7.24 -14.07 -0.17
CA ASP A 56 -7.43 -13.51 -1.51
C ASP A 56 -6.23 -12.67 -2.02
N VAL A 57 -5.80 -11.66 -1.26
CA VAL A 57 -4.65 -10.81 -1.63
C VAL A 57 -3.35 -11.62 -1.75
N CYS A 58 -3.18 -12.65 -0.91
CA CYS A 58 -2.01 -13.51 -1.00
C CYS A 58 -2.07 -14.44 -2.21
N MET A 59 -3.25 -15.00 -2.50
CA MET A 59 -3.47 -15.90 -3.63
C MET A 59 -3.18 -15.17 -4.95
N GLU A 60 -3.73 -13.98 -5.12
CA GLU A 60 -3.49 -13.17 -6.32
C GLU A 60 -2.01 -12.78 -6.48
N ARG A 61 -1.33 -12.41 -5.39
CA ARG A 61 0.14 -12.16 -5.43
C ARG A 61 0.94 -13.42 -5.77
N ASN A 62 0.46 -14.61 -5.41
CA ASN A 62 1.14 -15.88 -5.73
C ASN A 62 0.99 -16.23 -7.22
N GLU A 63 -0.13 -15.85 -7.86
CA GLU A 63 -0.38 -16.06 -9.30
C GLU A 63 0.62 -15.32 -10.20
N LEU A 64 1.28 -14.28 -9.68
CA LEU A 64 2.35 -13.58 -10.40
C LEU A 64 3.57 -14.48 -10.67
N GLY A 65 3.73 -15.57 -9.91
CA GLY A 65 4.91 -16.45 -10.00
C GLY A 65 6.20 -15.81 -9.49
N LEU A 66 6.09 -14.77 -8.64
CA LEU A 66 7.21 -14.17 -7.93
C LEU A 66 7.28 -14.72 -6.51
N SER A 67 8.50 -14.93 -6.02
CA SER A 67 8.71 -15.12 -4.59
C SER A 67 8.33 -13.85 -3.81
N ARG A 68 8.07 -14.00 -2.51
CA ARG A 68 7.85 -12.86 -1.62
C ARG A 68 8.97 -11.82 -1.73
N TYR A 69 10.21 -12.28 -1.69
CA TYR A 69 11.39 -11.41 -1.72
C TYR A 69 11.45 -10.60 -3.01
N GLU A 70 11.24 -11.24 -4.17
CA GLU A 70 11.28 -10.55 -5.45
C GLU A 70 10.18 -9.49 -5.57
N PHE A 71 8.96 -9.83 -5.14
CA PHE A 71 7.88 -8.84 -5.13
C PHE A 71 8.25 -7.66 -4.24
N ASP A 72 8.63 -7.92 -2.98
CA ASP A 72 8.87 -6.87 -2.00
C ASP A 72 10.04 -5.97 -2.45
N LEU A 73 11.11 -6.56 -2.99
CA LEU A 73 12.25 -5.85 -3.58
C LEU A 73 11.82 -4.92 -4.73
N ILE A 74 11.04 -5.43 -5.69
CA ILE A 74 10.58 -4.63 -6.83
C ILE A 74 9.65 -3.52 -6.36
N ASN A 75 8.68 -3.87 -5.51
CA ASN A 75 7.68 -2.94 -5.01
C ASN A 75 8.30 -1.79 -4.20
N ASP A 76 9.28 -2.07 -3.36
CA ASP A 76 9.90 -1.04 -2.53
C ASP A 76 10.79 -0.11 -3.36
N LYS A 77 11.50 -0.66 -4.37
CA LYS A 77 12.22 0.16 -5.34
C LYS A 77 11.29 1.02 -6.19
N LEU A 78 10.13 0.49 -6.62
CA LEU A 78 9.10 1.27 -7.31
C LEU A 78 8.59 2.42 -6.45
N LYS A 79 8.32 2.18 -5.15
CA LYS A 79 7.93 3.25 -4.22
C LYS A 79 8.97 4.34 -4.16
N THR A 80 10.25 3.99 -3.98
CA THR A 80 11.35 4.97 -3.93
C THR A 80 11.46 5.76 -5.22
N LEU A 81 11.41 5.10 -6.38
CA LEU A 81 11.53 5.78 -7.69
C LEU A 81 10.35 6.72 -7.95
N LEU A 82 9.13 6.31 -7.60
CA LEU A 82 7.90 7.00 -7.94
C LEU A 82 7.37 7.91 -6.82
N SER A 83 8.03 7.94 -5.65
CA SER A 83 7.75 8.91 -4.60
C SER A 83 8.27 10.31 -4.91
N GLU A 84 9.32 10.40 -5.74
CA GLU A 84 9.99 11.67 -6.06
C GLU A 84 9.46 12.30 -7.36
N ARG A 85 9.14 11.47 -8.35
CA ARG A 85 8.71 11.93 -9.68
C ARG A 85 7.89 10.88 -10.42
N ALA A 86 7.04 11.33 -11.34
CA ALA A 86 6.38 10.45 -12.30
C ALA A 86 7.37 10.04 -13.41
N LEU A 87 7.33 8.79 -13.83
CA LEU A 87 8.24 8.25 -14.85
C LEU A 87 7.51 7.40 -15.90
N PRO A 88 7.88 7.46 -17.18
CA PRO A 88 7.33 6.55 -18.18
C PRO A 88 7.84 5.12 -17.96
N LEU A 89 7.05 4.13 -18.36
CA LEU A 89 7.33 2.71 -18.11
C LEU A 89 8.74 2.27 -18.54
N ASN A 90 9.19 2.70 -19.72
CA ASN A 90 10.51 2.37 -20.24
C ASN A 90 11.65 2.89 -19.35
N GLN A 91 11.52 4.11 -18.79
CA GLN A 91 12.51 4.67 -17.88
C GLN A 91 12.51 3.97 -16.52
N ILE A 92 11.36 3.44 -16.09
CA ILE A 92 11.29 2.61 -14.87
C ILE A 92 12.02 1.30 -15.11
N LEU A 93 11.70 0.58 -16.19
CA LEU A 93 12.26 -0.74 -16.46
C LEU A 93 13.80 -0.75 -16.54
N VAL A 94 14.44 0.31 -17.04
CA VAL A 94 15.90 0.41 -17.10
C VAL A 94 16.56 0.63 -15.74
N GLN A 95 15.81 1.00 -14.69
CA GLN A 95 16.35 1.12 -13.34
C GLN A 95 16.50 -0.23 -12.64
N PHE A 96 15.89 -1.31 -13.15
CA PHE A 96 15.86 -2.62 -12.50
C PHE A 96 16.92 -3.55 -13.11
N SER A 97 17.58 -4.32 -12.24
CA SER A 97 18.47 -5.43 -12.61
C SER A 97 17.70 -6.74 -12.79
N GLU A 98 16.50 -6.81 -12.23
CA GLU A 98 15.58 -7.93 -12.31
C GLU A 98 15.01 -8.08 -13.73
N PRO A 99 14.60 -9.30 -14.14
CA PRO A 99 13.96 -9.51 -15.43
C PRO A 99 12.77 -8.57 -15.63
N GLN A 100 12.73 -7.85 -16.76
CA GLN A 100 11.68 -6.87 -17.05
C GLN A 100 10.26 -7.47 -16.99
N GLU A 101 10.11 -8.75 -17.32
CA GLU A 101 8.85 -9.47 -17.17
C GLU A 101 8.33 -9.45 -15.72
N LYS A 102 9.21 -9.71 -14.74
CA LYS A 102 8.86 -9.71 -13.31
C LYS A 102 8.48 -8.32 -12.85
N VAL A 103 9.25 -7.30 -13.24
CA VAL A 103 8.95 -5.90 -12.92
C VAL A 103 7.60 -5.49 -13.51
N THR A 104 7.34 -5.85 -14.75
CA THR A 104 6.07 -5.56 -15.44
C THR A 104 4.88 -6.23 -14.76
N LYS A 105 5.01 -7.49 -14.30
CA LYS A 105 3.96 -8.16 -13.53
C LYS A 105 3.62 -7.40 -12.24
N VAL A 106 4.62 -6.93 -11.50
CA VAL A 106 4.40 -6.14 -10.28
C VAL A 106 3.75 -4.80 -10.60
N ILE A 107 4.20 -4.10 -11.65
CA ILE A 107 3.60 -2.82 -12.08
C ILE A 107 2.12 -3.01 -12.45
N ARG A 108 1.79 -4.03 -13.25
CA ARG A 108 0.41 -4.35 -13.63
C ARG A 108 -0.45 -4.63 -12.41
N TRP A 109 0.02 -5.52 -11.53
CA TRP A 109 -0.70 -5.83 -10.29
C TRP A 109 -0.95 -4.57 -9.45
N LEU A 110 0.03 -3.65 -9.35
CA LEU A 110 -0.16 -2.39 -8.63
C LEU A 110 -1.11 -1.40 -9.34
N LEU A 111 -1.19 -1.42 -10.67
CA LEU A 111 -2.18 -0.66 -11.44
C LEU A 111 -3.59 -1.19 -11.20
N ASP A 112 -3.77 -2.51 -11.24
CA ASP A 112 -5.06 -3.17 -11.01
C ASP A 112 -5.62 -2.88 -9.60
N HIS A 113 -4.74 -2.61 -8.65
CA HIS A 113 -5.07 -2.25 -7.26
C HIS A 113 -4.99 -0.74 -6.97
N GLU A 114 -4.93 0.10 -8.00
CA GLU A 114 -4.90 1.56 -7.91
C GLU A 114 -3.76 2.09 -7.01
N LYS A 115 -2.66 1.35 -6.86
CA LYS A 115 -1.45 1.83 -6.17
C LYS A 115 -0.55 2.61 -7.09
N LEU A 116 -0.58 2.27 -8.38
CA LEU A 116 -0.01 3.07 -9.45
C LEU A 116 -1.14 3.61 -10.33
N ILE A 117 -0.93 4.77 -10.91
CA ILE A 117 -1.80 5.34 -11.93
C ILE A 117 -0.95 6.01 -13.02
N TYR A 118 -1.52 6.14 -14.21
CA TYR A 118 -0.94 6.97 -15.28
C TYR A 118 -1.43 8.42 -15.15
N ASN A 119 -0.56 9.38 -15.39
CA ASN A 119 -0.96 10.77 -15.63
C ASN A 119 -1.28 11.01 -17.13
N ASN A 120 -1.65 12.25 -17.44
CA ASN A 120 -1.96 12.67 -18.81
C ASN A 120 -0.76 12.60 -19.78
N GLU A 121 0.46 12.50 -19.25
CA GLU A 121 1.71 12.39 -20.03
C GLU A 121 2.16 10.94 -20.20
N ASN A 122 1.31 9.98 -19.84
CA ASN A 122 1.59 8.54 -19.88
C ASN A 122 2.78 8.12 -18.98
N CYS A 123 3.00 8.86 -17.90
CA CYS A 123 3.95 8.55 -16.84
C CYS A 123 3.24 7.89 -15.65
N LEU A 124 3.87 6.87 -15.08
CA LEU A 124 3.41 6.21 -13.85
C LEU A 124 3.77 7.06 -12.63
N LEU A 125 2.85 7.12 -11.67
CA LEU A 125 3.06 7.72 -10.35
C LEU A 125 2.45 6.85 -9.26
N TRP A 126 2.98 6.97 -8.04
CA TRP A 126 2.40 6.33 -6.87
C TRP A 126 1.10 7.05 -6.48
N HIS A 127 0.00 6.31 -6.39
CA HIS A 127 -1.28 6.88 -5.98
C HIS A 127 -1.29 7.11 -4.46
N LEU A 128 -1.08 8.36 -4.08
CA LEU A 128 -1.29 8.82 -2.71
C LEU A 128 -2.81 8.97 -2.53
N LYS A 129 -3.50 7.92 -2.05
CA LYS A 129 -4.92 8.04 -1.69
C LYS A 129 -5.06 9.23 -0.73
N THR A 130 -5.65 10.32 -1.20
CA THR A 130 -6.08 11.42 -0.33
C THR A 130 -7.18 10.85 0.56
N LYS A 131 -6.98 10.94 1.88
CA LYS A 131 -8.03 10.64 2.85
C LYS A 131 -9.25 11.49 2.47
N LYS A 132 -10.31 10.87 1.96
CA LYS A 132 -11.65 11.45 2.01
C LYS A 132 -12.19 11.31 3.42
#